data_AF-A0A0K3AXH7-F1
#
_entry.id   AF-A0A0K3AXH7-F1
#
_cell.length_a   1.000
_cell.length_b   1.000
_cell.length_c   1.000
_cell.angle_alpha   90.00
_cell.angle_beta   90.00
_cell.angle_gamma   90.00
#
_symmetry.space_group_name_H-M   'P 1'
#
loop_
_entity.id
_entity.type
_entity.pdbx_description
1 polymer ?
#
loop_
_entity_poly.entity_id
_entity_poly.type
_entity_poly.pdbx_seq_one_letter_code
_entity_poly.pdbx_strand_id
1 'polypeptide(L)'
;MSADANGIRKNPIQEMFWTRTGLLLAVLLVISIGSLWISSAMDAGLFRNLVTAAGTGTMVSAIVGFGQTLITAAASQKALVTPLIEESKRALRDLSAEYRALNNEFFPTHVFEASAEPDPEFNRLLMADLKTSRQYFFRGFSGRHAAARLLLTSSEWELRTVVADPRQHSAISGRARYLLRSEGTSGDYDKIRAQLIDEISIGLVGLFLARSRCTTIDIAVIAEPPLDRLEIFDDSVWLTLYSDVGGATSLYPRTLRFSEGSFIYGMQRTEFQRMRDTRAAQKFVITPDTTRQEFTALFEKITGTPLSDEGFAGLERQFHAFREEFTRAAGLES
;
A
#
# COMPACT_ATOMS: atom_id res chain seq x y z
N MET A 1 20.63 32.36 -14.86
CA MET A 1 21.12 31.69 -16.08
C MET A 1 19.97 30.91 -16.67
N SER A 2 19.42 31.41 -17.78
CA SER A 2 18.26 30.84 -18.48
C SER A 2 18.74 29.68 -19.35
N ALA A 3 18.19 28.48 -19.14
CA ALA A 3 18.46 27.32 -19.96
C ALA A 3 17.66 27.42 -21.27
N ASP A 4 18.37 27.61 -22.38
CA ASP A 4 17.82 27.49 -23.74
C ASP A 4 17.41 26.04 -24.01
N ALA A 5 16.17 25.71 -23.69
CA ALA A 5 15.50 24.47 -24.08
C ALA A 5 14.76 24.68 -25.41
N ASN A 6 15.49 24.78 -26.52
CA ASN A 6 14.92 24.73 -27.87
C ASN A 6 15.73 23.86 -28.84
N GLY A 7 16.28 22.76 -28.31
CA GLY A 7 16.87 21.67 -29.11
C GLY A 7 15.80 20.77 -29.70
N ILE A 8 14.95 21.29 -30.57
CA ILE A 8 14.08 20.46 -31.42
C ILE A 8 15.01 19.67 -32.33
N ARG A 9 15.17 18.36 -32.08
CA ARG A 9 15.76 17.41 -33.02
C ARG A 9 14.94 17.45 -34.32
N LYS A 10 15.34 18.32 -35.25
CA LYS A 10 14.77 18.37 -36.59
C LYS A 10 15.15 17.08 -37.30
N ASN A 11 14.15 16.38 -37.81
CA ASN A 11 14.31 15.11 -38.49
C ASN A 11 15.13 15.34 -39.78
N PRO A 12 16.28 14.67 -39.97
CA PRO A 12 17.20 14.94 -41.09
C PRO A 12 16.55 14.72 -42.46
N ILE A 13 15.53 13.85 -42.55
CA ILE A 13 14.74 13.66 -43.78
C ILE A 13 13.89 14.90 -44.10
N GLN A 14 13.38 15.55 -43.06
CA GLN A 14 12.54 16.75 -43.18
C GLN A 14 13.38 17.97 -43.58
N GLU A 15 14.60 18.10 -43.05
CA GLU A 15 15.57 19.09 -43.53
C GLU A 15 16.02 18.81 -44.97
N MET A 16 16.28 17.55 -45.33
CA MET A 16 16.69 17.18 -46.70
C MET A 16 15.57 17.42 -47.73
N PHE A 17 14.31 17.19 -47.36
CA PHE A 17 13.15 17.46 -48.20
C PHE A 17 12.88 18.97 -48.34
N TRP A 18 12.98 19.74 -47.24
CA TRP A 18 12.84 21.20 -47.26
C TRP A 18 13.97 21.89 -48.03
N THR A 19 15.21 21.42 -47.88
CA THR A 19 16.35 21.98 -48.62
C THR A 19 16.26 21.68 -50.10
N ARG A 20 15.90 20.47 -50.53
CA ARG A 20 15.82 20.14 -51.97
C ARG A 20 14.65 20.82 -52.69
N THR A 21 13.46 20.76 -52.11
CA THR A 21 12.26 21.37 -52.72
C THR A 21 12.31 22.90 -52.61
N GLY A 22 12.80 23.43 -51.49
CA GLY A 22 13.04 24.88 -51.32
C GLY A 22 14.11 25.42 -52.26
N LEU A 23 15.20 24.68 -52.48
CA LEU A 23 16.25 25.04 -53.43
C LEU A 23 15.72 25.04 -54.87
N LEU A 24 14.96 24.03 -55.27
CA LEU A 24 14.33 23.96 -56.59
C LEU A 24 13.40 25.15 -56.84
N LEU A 25 12.54 25.48 -55.86
CA LEU A 25 11.62 26.62 -55.98
C LEU A 25 12.36 27.96 -55.99
N ALA A 26 13.44 28.11 -55.22
CA ALA A 26 14.29 29.29 -55.24
C ALA A 26 15.00 29.47 -56.59
N VAL A 27 15.53 28.38 -57.17
CA VAL A 27 16.15 28.39 -58.51
C VAL A 27 15.14 28.80 -59.57
N LEU A 28 13.91 28.26 -59.54
CA LEU A 28 12.85 28.63 -60.48
C LEU A 28 12.45 30.11 -60.34
N LEU A 29 12.43 30.65 -59.13
CA LEU A 29 12.17 32.07 -58.89
C LEU A 29 13.30 32.95 -59.48
N VAL A 30 14.56 32.57 -59.27
CA VAL A 30 15.73 33.29 -59.82
C VAL A 30 15.74 33.26 -61.34
N ILE A 31 15.44 32.12 -61.96
CA ILE A 31 15.33 31.98 -63.42
C ILE A 31 14.19 32.85 -63.97
N SER A 32 13.05 32.89 -63.27
CA SER A 32 11.90 33.72 -63.65
C SER A 32 12.24 35.22 -63.58
N ILE A 33 12.82 35.68 -62.47
CA ILE A 33 13.25 37.07 -62.29
C ILE A 33 14.30 37.44 -63.35
N GLY A 34 15.28 36.57 -63.59
CA GLY A 34 16.30 36.77 -64.61
C GLY A 34 15.70 36.86 -66.02
N SER A 35 14.73 36.00 -66.34
CA SER A 35 14.03 36.02 -67.63
C SER A 35 13.25 37.32 -67.83
N LEU A 36 12.55 37.80 -66.80
CA LEU A 36 11.82 39.07 -66.85
C LEU A 36 12.77 40.27 -66.97
N TRP A 37 13.93 40.21 -66.31
CA TRP A 37 14.95 41.26 -66.39
C TRP A 37 15.64 41.31 -67.76
N ILE A 38 15.94 40.14 -68.36
CA ILE A 38 16.46 40.07 -69.73
C ILE A 38 15.41 40.58 -70.72
N SER A 39 14.14 40.19 -70.53
CA SER A 39 13.04 40.63 -71.41
C SER A 39 12.80 42.14 -71.38
N SER A 40 13.06 42.81 -70.26
CA SER A 40 12.88 44.27 -70.15
C SER A 40 13.91 45.07 -70.97
N ALA A 41 15.07 44.47 -71.25
CA ALA A 41 16.12 45.04 -72.09
C ALA A 41 15.97 44.70 -73.58
N MET A 42 14.95 43.92 -73.97
CA MET A 42 14.72 43.52 -75.36
C MET A 42 13.74 44.47 -76.07
N ASP A 43 14.02 44.74 -77.34
CA ASP A 43 13.09 45.46 -78.21
C ASP A 43 11.77 44.69 -78.39
N ALA A 44 10.69 45.43 -78.64
CA ALA A 44 9.36 44.84 -78.80
C ALA A 44 9.33 43.89 -80.01
N GLY A 45 9.06 42.60 -79.75
CA GLY A 45 9.04 41.56 -80.78
C GLY A 45 8.65 40.18 -80.24
N LEU A 46 8.54 39.20 -81.15
CA LEU A 46 8.09 37.83 -80.84
C LEU A 46 8.92 37.17 -79.73
N PHE A 47 10.25 37.37 -79.73
CA PHE A 47 11.16 36.82 -78.74
C PHE A 47 10.96 37.39 -77.33
N ARG A 48 10.66 38.70 -77.22
CA ARG A 48 10.36 39.33 -75.93
C ARG A 48 9.11 38.73 -75.29
N ASN A 49 8.06 38.51 -76.08
CA ASN A 49 6.81 37.92 -75.62
C ASN A 49 6.99 36.47 -75.16
N LEU A 50 7.84 35.70 -75.85
CA LEU A 50 8.14 34.32 -75.46
C LEU A 50 8.91 34.26 -74.13
N VAL A 51 9.94 35.09 -73.96
CA VAL A 51 10.72 35.15 -72.70
C VAL A 51 9.87 35.67 -71.55
N THR A 52 8.98 36.63 -71.79
CA THR A 52 8.02 37.11 -70.78
C THR A 52 7.07 35.99 -70.37
N ALA A 53 6.45 35.29 -71.34
CA ALA A 53 5.51 34.21 -71.06
C ALA A 53 6.16 33.04 -70.29
N ALA A 54 7.40 32.68 -70.65
CA ALA A 54 8.19 31.68 -69.93
C ALA A 54 8.48 32.14 -68.49
N GLY A 55 8.96 33.38 -68.31
CA GLY A 55 9.26 33.95 -67.00
C GLY A 55 8.02 34.00 -66.09
N THR A 56 6.89 34.50 -66.58
CA THR A 56 5.64 34.58 -65.81
C THR A 56 5.06 33.19 -65.51
N GLY A 57 5.11 32.26 -66.47
CA GLY A 57 4.65 30.88 -66.27
C GLY A 57 5.46 30.13 -65.20
N THR A 58 6.78 30.31 -65.20
CA THR A 58 7.66 29.76 -64.16
C THR A 58 7.40 30.40 -62.78
N MET A 59 7.12 31.71 -62.74
CA MET A 59 6.80 32.42 -61.49
C MET A 59 5.53 31.88 -60.83
N VAL A 60 4.44 31.77 -61.60
CA VAL A 60 3.16 31.28 -61.09
C VAL A 60 3.29 29.83 -60.60
N SER A 61 4.01 29.00 -61.35
CA SER A 61 4.26 27.59 -60.96
C SER A 61 5.06 27.48 -59.66
N ALA A 62 6.06 28.34 -59.47
CA ALA A 62 6.85 28.37 -58.23
C ALA A 62 6.01 28.82 -57.02
N ILE A 63 5.17 29.85 -57.18
CA ILE A 63 4.31 30.37 -56.10
C ILE A 63 3.25 29.33 -55.70
N VAL A 64 2.56 28.74 -56.68
CA VAL A 64 1.53 27.71 -56.43
C VAL A 64 2.15 26.47 -55.80
N GLY A 65 3.30 26.01 -56.32
CA GLY A 65 4.05 24.88 -55.76
C GLY A 65 4.51 25.12 -54.31
N PHE A 66 4.98 26.33 -54.00
CA PHE A 66 5.36 26.71 -52.64
C PHE A 66 4.16 26.73 -51.69
N GLY A 67 3.03 27.31 -52.12
CA GLY A 67 1.79 27.34 -51.34
C GLY A 67 1.26 25.94 -51.03
N GLN A 68 1.21 25.05 -52.03
CA GLN A 68 0.77 23.67 -51.85
C GLN A 68 1.71 22.88 -50.92
N THR A 69 3.02 23.10 -51.02
CA THR A 69 4.01 22.43 -50.17
C THR A 69 3.87 22.86 -48.71
N LEU A 70 3.65 24.15 -48.45
CA LEU A 70 3.43 24.68 -47.10
C LEU A 70 2.16 24.12 -46.45
N ILE A 71 1.04 24.12 -47.20
CA ILE A 71 -0.24 23.61 -46.70
C ILE A 71 -0.13 22.11 -46.39
N THR A 72 0.48 21.35 -47.29
CA THR A 72 0.66 19.90 -47.11
C THR A 72 1.57 19.58 -45.93
N ALA A 73 2.67 20.32 -45.76
CA ALA A 73 3.59 20.14 -44.64
C ALA A 73 2.90 20.47 -43.30
N ALA A 74 2.15 21.58 -43.23
CA ALA A 74 1.42 21.96 -42.02
C ALA A 74 0.30 20.96 -41.67
N ALA A 75 -0.43 20.47 -42.67
CA ALA A 75 -1.46 19.45 -42.49
C ALA A 75 -0.86 18.11 -42.01
N SER A 76 0.26 17.68 -42.61
CA SER A 76 0.98 16.46 -42.22
C SER A 76 1.54 16.55 -40.80
N GLN A 77 2.13 17.69 -40.43
CA GLN A 77 2.62 17.91 -39.06
C GLN A 77 1.47 17.87 -38.04
N LYS A 78 0.34 18.52 -38.33
CA LYS A 78 -0.83 18.51 -37.45
C LYS A 78 -1.45 17.11 -37.34
N ALA A 79 -1.50 16.36 -38.44
CA ALA A 79 -2.02 15.01 -38.48
C ALA A 79 -1.13 13.99 -37.75
N LEU A 80 0.18 14.21 -37.67
CA LEU A 80 1.11 13.32 -36.97
C LEU A 80 1.28 13.67 -35.49
N VAL A 81 1.27 14.97 -35.14
CA VAL A 81 1.54 15.41 -33.77
C VAL A 81 0.32 15.23 -32.86
N THR A 82 -0.88 15.49 -33.36
CA THR A 82 -2.12 15.39 -32.55
C THR A 82 -2.36 13.97 -32.01
N PRO A 83 -2.34 12.89 -32.84
CA PRO A 83 -2.52 11.54 -32.33
C PRO A 83 -1.39 11.11 -31.40
N LEU A 84 -0.14 11.53 -31.66
CA LEU A 84 0.99 11.23 -30.79
C LEU A 84 0.84 11.85 -29.39
N ILE A 85 0.32 13.07 -29.31
CA ILE A 85 0.04 13.73 -28.02
C ILE A 85 -1.10 13.03 -27.28
N GLU A 86 -2.17 12.62 -27.97
CA GLU A 86 -3.27 11.89 -27.34
C GLU A 86 -2.85 10.51 -26.84
N GLU A 87 -2.09 9.77 -27.65
CA GLU A 87 -1.53 8.46 -27.29
C GLU A 87 -0.55 8.58 -26.13
N SER A 88 0.33 9.60 -26.12
CA SER A 88 1.20 9.90 -24.99
C SER A 88 0.43 10.25 -23.72
N LYS A 89 -0.64 11.06 -23.82
CA LYS A 89 -1.50 11.39 -22.66
C LYS A 89 -2.28 10.18 -22.14
N ARG A 90 -2.64 9.22 -23.00
CA ARG A 90 -3.28 7.96 -22.59
C ARG A 90 -2.26 7.06 -21.90
N ALA A 91 -1.09 6.84 -22.52
CA ALA A 91 -0.01 6.05 -21.94
C ALA A 91 0.45 6.57 -20.57
N LEU A 92 0.56 7.90 -20.39
CA LEU A 92 0.91 8.49 -19.09
C LEU A 92 -0.19 8.30 -18.03
N ARG A 93 -1.47 8.31 -18.43
CA ARG A 93 -2.59 8.04 -17.52
C ARG A 93 -2.62 6.58 -17.13
N ASP A 94 -2.42 5.68 -18.09
CA ASP A 94 -2.39 4.24 -17.85
C ASP A 94 -1.20 3.87 -16.95
N LEU A 95 0.00 4.41 -17.22
CA LEU A 95 1.18 4.22 -16.37
C LEU A 95 0.97 4.81 -14.96
N SER A 96 0.33 5.98 -14.84
CA SER A 96 0.02 6.57 -13.54
C SER A 96 -1.03 5.76 -12.77
N ALA A 97 -2.01 5.18 -13.45
CA ALA A 97 -3.00 4.31 -12.85
C ALA A 97 -2.37 2.98 -12.42
N GLU A 98 -1.52 2.40 -13.24
CA GLU A 98 -0.75 1.18 -12.93
C GLU A 98 0.19 1.41 -11.76
N TYR A 99 0.91 2.54 -11.72
CA TYR A 99 1.75 2.90 -10.57
C TYR A 99 0.94 3.09 -9.29
N ARG A 100 -0.26 3.71 -9.35
CA ARG A 100 -1.16 3.84 -8.20
C ARG A 100 -1.74 2.49 -7.76
N ALA A 101 -2.08 1.62 -8.71
CA ALA A 101 -2.55 0.27 -8.43
C ALA A 101 -1.46 -0.56 -7.75
N LEU A 102 -0.23 -0.57 -8.30
CA LEU A 102 0.95 -1.16 -7.68
C LEU A 102 1.22 -0.59 -6.28
N ASN A 103 1.06 0.72 -6.13
CA ASN A 103 1.22 1.39 -4.84
C ASN A 103 0.23 0.84 -3.79
N ASN A 104 -1.05 0.70 -4.15
CA ASN A 104 -2.06 0.18 -3.23
C ASN A 104 -1.99 -1.35 -3.02
N GLU A 105 -1.48 -2.08 -4.01
CA GLU A 105 -1.36 -3.53 -3.95
C GLU A 105 -0.24 -3.99 -3.02
N PHE A 106 0.91 -3.29 -3.04
CA PHE A 106 2.12 -3.74 -2.35
C PHE A 106 2.59 -2.83 -1.22
N PHE A 107 2.25 -1.54 -1.23
CA PHE A 107 2.74 -0.61 -0.21
C PHE A 107 1.74 -0.44 0.93
N PRO A 108 2.24 -0.29 2.16
CA PRO A 108 1.38 0.03 3.29
C PRO A 108 0.74 1.40 3.09
N THR A 109 -0.56 1.48 3.42
CA THR A 109 -1.28 2.75 3.50
C THR A 109 -0.75 3.64 4.63
N HIS A 110 -0.28 3.03 5.72
CA HIS A 110 0.32 3.72 6.86
C HIS A 110 1.50 2.93 7.42
N VAL A 111 2.53 3.64 7.85
CA VAL A 111 3.74 3.09 8.48
C VAL A 111 3.96 3.82 9.80
N PHE A 112 3.95 3.06 10.88
CA PHE A 112 4.33 3.52 12.22
C PHE A 112 5.72 2.94 12.50
N GLU A 113 6.73 3.80 12.50
CA GLU A 113 8.11 3.37 12.76
C GLU A 113 8.30 2.94 14.22
N ALA A 114 9.31 2.11 14.47
CA ALA A 114 9.60 1.64 15.82
C ALA A 114 9.98 2.81 16.72
N SER A 115 9.40 2.87 17.93
CA SER A 115 9.56 3.98 18.86
C SER A 115 9.65 3.51 20.32
N ALA A 116 10.26 4.34 21.17
CA ALA A 116 10.26 4.14 22.62
C ALA A 116 8.94 4.62 23.28
N GLU A 117 8.23 5.54 22.61
CA GLU A 117 7.00 6.16 23.11
C GLU A 117 5.78 5.69 22.28
N PRO A 118 4.60 5.55 22.90
CA PRO A 118 3.40 5.16 22.17
C PRO A 118 2.99 6.26 21.19
N ASP A 119 2.64 5.88 19.97
CA ASP A 119 1.98 6.78 19.02
C ASP A 119 0.45 6.75 19.26
N PRO A 120 -0.18 7.87 19.68
CA PRO A 120 -1.63 7.92 19.87
C PRO A 120 -2.42 7.69 18.57
N GLU A 121 -1.86 8.10 17.43
CA GLU A 121 -2.52 7.99 16.12
C GLU A 121 -2.69 6.54 15.69
N PHE A 122 -1.72 5.69 16.04
CA PHE A 122 -1.77 4.24 15.80
C PHE A 122 -3.04 3.63 16.40
N ASN A 123 -3.28 3.83 17.69
CA ASN A 123 -4.44 3.23 18.36
C ASN A 123 -5.74 3.88 17.89
N ARG A 124 -5.75 5.19 17.64
CA ARG A 124 -6.93 5.89 17.12
C ARG A 124 -7.41 5.30 15.79
N LEU A 125 -6.50 5.11 14.83
CA LEU A 125 -6.82 4.56 13.52
C LEU A 125 -7.22 3.09 13.58
N LEU A 126 -6.50 2.27 14.35
CA LEU A 126 -6.83 0.85 14.51
C LEU A 126 -8.22 0.68 15.17
N MET A 127 -8.54 1.49 16.19
CA MET A 127 -9.86 1.47 16.81
C MET A 127 -10.97 1.98 15.88
N ALA A 128 -10.65 2.89 14.95
CA ALA A 128 -11.60 3.31 13.92
C ALA A 128 -11.90 2.16 12.94
N ASP A 129 -10.88 1.43 12.48
CA ASP A 129 -11.04 0.25 11.61
C ASP A 129 -11.84 -0.87 12.34
N LEU A 130 -11.62 -1.07 13.64
CA LEU A 130 -12.39 -2.01 14.45
C LEU A 130 -13.87 -1.60 14.56
N LYS A 131 -14.17 -0.32 14.73
CA LYS A 131 -15.55 0.20 14.86
C LYS A 131 -16.37 -0.02 13.59
N THR A 132 -15.75 0.08 12.42
CA THR A 132 -16.44 -0.06 11.13
C THR A 132 -16.54 -1.50 10.64
N SER A 133 -15.77 -2.42 11.26
CA SER A 133 -15.72 -3.82 10.85
C SER A 133 -16.67 -4.70 11.66
N ARG A 134 -17.20 -5.74 11.02
CA ARG A 134 -18.00 -6.80 11.64
C ARG A 134 -17.14 -7.98 12.07
N GLN A 135 -16.10 -8.28 11.31
CA GLN A 135 -15.17 -9.37 11.62
C GLN A 135 -13.86 -8.83 12.17
N TYR A 136 -13.36 -9.47 13.22
CA TYR A 136 -12.06 -9.16 13.78
C TYR A 136 -11.23 -10.42 13.89
N PHE A 137 -10.13 -10.49 13.14
CA PHE A 137 -9.20 -11.61 13.21
C PHE A 137 -7.95 -11.14 13.93
N PHE A 138 -7.60 -11.80 15.01
CA PHE A 138 -6.44 -11.46 15.82
C PHE A 138 -5.47 -12.64 15.85
N ARG A 139 -4.21 -12.42 15.51
CA ARG A 139 -3.11 -13.35 15.80
C ARG A 139 -2.10 -12.63 16.66
N GLY A 140 -1.83 -13.18 17.83
CA GLY A 140 -0.82 -12.65 18.72
C GLY A 140 -0.56 -13.62 19.86
N PHE A 141 0.38 -13.25 20.74
CA PHE A 141 0.83 -14.17 21.76
C PHE A 141 -0.27 -14.57 22.77
N SER A 142 -0.98 -13.58 23.33
CA SER A 142 -1.91 -13.81 24.46
C SER A 142 -3.37 -13.40 24.24
N GLY A 143 -3.71 -12.65 23.18
CA GLY A 143 -5.10 -12.17 22.98
C GLY A 143 -5.54 -11.00 23.88
N ARG A 144 -4.76 -10.62 24.90
CA ARG A 144 -5.10 -9.51 25.83
C ARG A 144 -5.42 -8.17 25.13
N HIS A 145 -4.71 -7.87 24.04
CA HIS A 145 -4.91 -6.64 23.27
C HIS A 145 -6.25 -6.65 22.52
N ALA A 146 -6.62 -7.78 21.91
CA ALA A 146 -7.93 -7.93 21.27
C ALA A 146 -9.06 -7.76 22.29
N ALA A 147 -8.95 -8.43 23.43
CA ALA A 147 -9.92 -8.32 24.52
C ALA A 147 -10.08 -6.88 25.03
N ALA A 148 -8.97 -6.17 25.25
CA ALA A 148 -9.00 -4.79 25.72
C ALA A 148 -9.72 -3.86 24.72
N ARG A 149 -9.43 -3.99 23.42
CA ARG A 149 -10.05 -3.17 22.37
C ARG A 149 -11.54 -3.45 22.20
N LEU A 150 -11.94 -4.73 22.26
CA LEU A 150 -13.35 -5.11 22.21
C LEU A 150 -14.15 -4.50 23.37
N LEU A 151 -13.57 -4.45 24.57
CA LEU A 151 -14.22 -3.85 25.74
C LEU A 151 -14.28 -2.32 25.70
N LEU A 152 -13.44 -1.67 24.89
CA LEU A 152 -13.43 -0.22 24.68
C LEU A 152 -14.35 0.22 23.52
N THR A 153 -14.99 -0.73 22.83
CA THR A 153 -15.80 -0.45 21.66
C THR A 153 -17.23 -0.95 21.85
N SER A 154 -18.20 -0.34 21.17
CA SER A 154 -19.64 -0.56 21.40
C SER A 154 -20.39 -1.33 20.30
N SER A 155 -19.70 -2.03 19.39
CA SER A 155 -20.33 -2.85 18.35
C SER A 155 -20.36 -4.34 18.74
N GLU A 156 -21.05 -5.16 17.95
CA GLU A 156 -21.00 -6.62 18.09
C GLU A 156 -20.11 -7.20 16.98
N TRP A 157 -19.16 -8.06 17.35
CA TRP A 157 -18.19 -8.64 16.40
C TRP A 157 -18.18 -10.17 16.38
N GLU A 158 -17.75 -10.70 15.25
CA GLU A 158 -17.22 -12.07 15.17
C GLU A 158 -15.70 -12.03 15.39
N LEU A 159 -15.24 -12.42 16.58
CA LEU A 159 -13.81 -12.52 16.86
C LEU A 159 -13.29 -13.92 16.50
N ARG A 160 -12.22 -13.96 15.72
CA ARG A 160 -11.41 -15.16 15.51
C ARG A 160 -10.00 -14.86 16.00
N THR A 161 -9.54 -15.56 17.03
CA THR A 161 -8.23 -15.33 17.63
C THR A 161 -7.34 -16.56 17.51
N VAL A 162 -6.05 -16.32 17.23
CA VAL A 162 -4.97 -17.31 17.28
C VAL A 162 -4.01 -16.90 18.39
N VAL A 163 -3.82 -17.77 19.37
CA VAL A 163 -2.96 -17.55 20.54
C VAL A 163 -1.95 -18.68 20.74
N ALA A 164 -0.89 -18.41 21.50
CA ALA A 164 0.13 -19.39 21.84
C ALA A 164 -0.43 -20.49 22.76
N ASP A 165 -0.01 -21.74 22.57
CA ASP A 165 -0.28 -22.82 23.53
C ASP A 165 0.63 -22.67 24.77
N PRO A 166 0.07 -22.34 25.95
CA PRO A 166 0.86 -22.12 27.17
C PRO A 166 1.53 -23.40 27.68
N ARG A 167 1.09 -24.59 27.24
CA ARG A 167 1.70 -25.88 27.63
C ARG A 167 2.90 -26.26 26.78
N GLN A 168 3.06 -25.62 25.61
CA GLN A 168 4.13 -25.95 24.67
C GLN A 168 5.30 -25.00 24.86
N HIS A 169 6.45 -25.55 25.29
CA HIS A 169 7.66 -24.76 25.49
C HIS A 169 8.13 -24.05 24.21
N SER A 170 7.94 -24.67 23.04
CA SER A 170 8.29 -24.07 21.73
C SER A 170 7.50 -22.79 21.45
N ALA A 171 6.22 -22.73 21.84
CA ALA A 171 5.34 -21.57 21.64
C ALA A 171 5.87 -20.33 22.34
N ILE A 172 6.42 -20.52 23.54
CA ILE A 172 6.89 -19.44 24.40
C ILE A 172 8.33 -19.05 24.06
N SER A 173 9.15 -20.01 23.63
CA SER A 173 10.60 -19.83 23.44
C SER A 173 10.95 -18.72 22.44
N GLY A 174 10.21 -18.60 21.33
CA GLY A 174 10.47 -17.55 20.33
C GLY A 174 10.28 -16.15 20.91
N ARG A 175 9.17 -15.93 21.61
CA ARG A 175 8.85 -14.65 22.27
C ARG A 175 9.77 -14.37 23.45
N ALA A 176 10.10 -15.38 24.25
CA ALA A 176 11.01 -15.24 25.38
C ALA A 176 12.41 -14.82 24.92
N ARG A 177 12.94 -15.42 23.84
CA ARG A 177 14.23 -15.00 23.25
C ARG A 177 14.20 -13.57 22.72
N TYR A 178 13.07 -13.12 22.16
CA TYR A 178 12.91 -11.73 21.74
C TYR A 178 13.00 -10.77 22.94
N LEU A 179 12.24 -11.04 24.01
CA LEU A 179 12.26 -10.21 25.22
C LEU A 179 13.62 -10.24 25.94
N LEU A 180 14.29 -11.39 25.93
CA LEU A 180 15.63 -11.53 26.50
C LEU A 180 16.65 -10.62 25.79
N ARG A 181 16.52 -10.44 24.47
CA ARG A 181 17.39 -9.51 23.72
C ARG A 181 17.17 -8.06 24.12
N SER A 182 15.93 -7.67 24.45
CA SER A 182 15.63 -6.32 24.92
C SER A 182 16.07 -6.06 26.37
N GLU A 183 16.07 -7.09 27.24
CA GLU A 183 16.50 -6.96 28.65
C GLU A 183 18.02 -7.02 28.84
N GLY A 184 18.79 -7.49 27.85
CA GLY A 184 20.25 -7.55 27.90
C GLY A 184 20.78 -8.62 28.87
N THR A 185 21.93 -8.36 29.50
CA THR A 185 22.67 -9.34 30.33
C THR A 185 22.01 -9.66 31.68
N SER A 186 21.00 -8.90 32.10
CA SER A 186 20.25 -9.09 33.34
C SER A 186 18.96 -9.90 33.17
N GLY A 187 18.59 -10.29 31.94
CA GLY A 187 17.32 -10.94 31.68
C GLY A 187 17.27 -12.37 32.23
N ASP A 188 16.20 -12.68 32.96
CA ASP A 188 15.94 -14.01 33.50
C ASP A 188 14.93 -14.73 32.59
N TYR A 189 15.41 -15.73 31.85
CA TYR A 189 14.60 -16.49 30.90
C TYR A 189 13.42 -17.20 31.56
N ASP A 190 13.60 -17.74 32.77
CA ASP A 190 12.53 -18.46 33.47
C ASP A 190 11.46 -17.49 33.97
N LYS A 191 11.87 -16.30 34.45
CA LYS A 191 10.95 -15.22 34.81
C LYS A 191 10.16 -14.70 33.60
N ILE A 192 10.83 -14.45 32.47
CA ILE A 192 10.17 -14.04 31.22
C ILE A 192 9.18 -15.11 30.77
N ARG A 193 9.56 -16.39 30.83
CA ARG A 193 8.68 -17.51 30.47
C ARG A 193 7.43 -17.54 31.36
N ALA A 194 7.59 -17.41 32.67
CA ALA A 194 6.47 -17.38 33.61
C ALA A 194 5.53 -16.19 33.31
N GLN A 195 6.08 -15.00 33.13
CA GLN A 195 5.32 -13.80 32.75
C GLN A 195 4.54 -14.01 31.45
N LEU A 196 5.13 -14.63 30.44
CA LEU A 196 4.46 -14.91 29.17
C LEU A 196 3.26 -15.88 29.34
N ILE A 197 3.40 -16.91 30.18
CA ILE A 197 2.29 -17.82 30.51
C ILE A 197 1.17 -17.06 31.23
N ASP A 198 1.53 -16.18 32.16
CA ASP A 198 0.56 -15.32 32.85
C ASP A 198 -0.15 -14.39 31.87
N GLU A 199 0.56 -13.80 30.90
CA GLU A 199 -0.04 -12.96 29.87
C GLU A 199 -1.09 -13.70 29.05
N ILE A 200 -0.82 -14.96 28.66
CA ILE A 200 -1.80 -15.81 27.97
C ILE A 200 -3.03 -16.01 28.85
N SER A 201 -2.83 -16.34 30.13
CA SER A 201 -3.90 -16.57 31.10
C SER A 201 -4.78 -15.31 31.31
N ILE A 202 -4.14 -14.14 31.47
CA ILE A 202 -4.79 -12.83 31.54
C ILE A 202 -5.61 -12.58 30.27
N GLY A 203 -5.04 -12.88 29.10
CA GLY A 203 -5.70 -12.69 27.82
C GLY A 203 -6.92 -13.58 27.64
N LEU A 204 -6.87 -14.85 28.05
CA LEU A 204 -8.03 -15.76 28.02
C LEU A 204 -9.17 -15.25 28.90
N VAL A 205 -8.88 -14.78 30.11
CA VAL A 205 -9.88 -14.16 30.99
C VAL A 205 -10.42 -12.88 30.36
N GLY A 206 -9.56 -12.04 29.77
CA GLY A 206 -9.98 -10.85 29.05
C GLY A 206 -10.96 -11.16 27.91
N LEU A 207 -10.70 -12.20 27.12
CA LEU A 207 -11.58 -12.65 26.04
C LEU A 207 -12.94 -13.10 26.58
N PHE A 208 -12.94 -13.84 27.69
CA PHE A 208 -14.20 -14.21 28.36
C PHE A 208 -14.97 -13.00 28.88
N LEU A 209 -14.30 -11.98 29.43
CA LEU A 209 -14.95 -10.75 29.87
C LEU A 209 -15.53 -9.97 28.66
N ALA A 210 -14.84 -10.01 27.53
CA ALA A 210 -15.28 -9.39 26.27
C ALA A 210 -16.43 -10.13 25.57
N ARG A 211 -16.80 -11.36 25.99
CA ARG A 211 -17.80 -12.20 25.29
C ARG A 211 -19.15 -11.54 25.08
N SER A 212 -19.57 -10.65 25.98
CA SER A 212 -20.84 -9.90 25.86
C SER A 212 -20.83 -8.86 24.74
N ARG A 213 -19.67 -8.59 24.14
CA ARG A 213 -19.48 -7.67 23.00
C ARG A 213 -19.32 -8.40 21.68
N CYS A 214 -19.38 -9.73 21.66
CA CYS A 214 -19.13 -10.53 20.48
C CYS A 214 -20.29 -11.49 20.24
N THR A 215 -20.65 -11.73 18.99
CA THR A 215 -21.58 -12.83 18.66
C THR A 215 -20.93 -14.19 18.91
N THR A 216 -19.63 -14.28 18.62
CA THR A 216 -18.79 -15.45 18.93
C THR A 216 -17.33 -15.01 19.08
N ILE A 217 -16.60 -15.74 19.92
CA ILE A 217 -15.14 -15.68 20.04
C ILE A 217 -14.59 -17.08 19.77
N ASP A 218 -14.03 -17.28 18.58
CA ASP A 218 -13.34 -18.51 18.25
C ASP A 218 -11.86 -18.41 18.62
N ILE A 219 -11.38 -19.30 19.48
CA ILE A 219 -9.98 -19.35 19.93
C ILE A 219 -9.29 -20.54 19.29
N ALA A 220 -8.22 -20.30 18.54
CA ALA A 220 -7.30 -21.31 18.07
C ALA A 220 -5.98 -21.21 18.84
N VAL A 221 -5.61 -22.28 19.52
CA VAL A 221 -4.39 -22.38 20.32
C VAL A 221 -3.38 -23.20 19.54
N ILE A 222 -2.19 -22.63 19.29
CA ILE A 222 -1.15 -23.24 18.44
C ILE A 222 0.21 -23.29 19.14
N ALA A 223 0.97 -24.35 18.86
CA ALA A 223 2.27 -24.60 19.47
C ALA A 223 3.41 -23.71 18.95
N GLU A 224 3.27 -23.13 17.76
CA GLU A 224 4.30 -22.28 17.15
C GLU A 224 3.65 -21.08 16.45
N PRO A 225 3.13 -20.09 17.21
CA PRO A 225 2.62 -18.89 16.61
C PRO A 225 3.74 -18.04 16.01
N PRO A 226 3.51 -17.40 14.84
CA PRO A 226 4.40 -16.36 14.36
C PRO A 226 4.63 -15.28 15.43
N LEU A 227 5.87 -14.79 15.49
CA LEU A 227 6.25 -13.76 16.47
C LEU A 227 5.50 -12.43 16.25
N ASP A 228 5.18 -12.14 14.98
CA ASP A 228 4.53 -10.91 14.56
C ASP A 228 3.03 -10.92 14.83
N ARG A 229 2.54 -9.84 15.44
CA ARG A 229 1.12 -9.66 15.71
C ARG A 229 0.43 -9.20 14.44
N LEU A 230 -0.71 -9.81 14.17
CA LEU A 230 -1.54 -9.55 13.00
C LEU A 230 -2.97 -9.27 13.46
N GLU A 231 -3.56 -8.21 12.91
CA GLU A 231 -4.95 -7.83 13.17
C GLU A 231 -5.62 -7.57 11.82
N ILE A 232 -6.66 -8.32 11.49
CA ILE A 232 -7.40 -8.19 10.23
C ILE A 232 -8.81 -7.71 10.55
N PHE A 233 -9.22 -6.69 9.81
CA PHE A 233 -10.52 -6.05 9.81
C PHE A 233 -11.16 -6.26 8.43
N ASP A 234 -12.39 -5.78 8.22
CA ASP A 234 -13.06 -5.95 6.93
C ASP A 234 -12.27 -5.23 5.82
N ASP A 235 -11.86 -3.97 6.06
CA ASP A 235 -11.23 -3.12 5.04
C ASP A 235 -9.70 -3.01 5.15
N SER A 236 -9.07 -3.63 6.16
CA SER A 236 -7.65 -3.45 6.42
C SER A 236 -6.98 -4.59 7.18
N VAL A 237 -5.65 -4.65 7.06
CA VAL A 237 -4.79 -5.53 7.84
C VAL A 237 -3.67 -4.74 8.48
N TRP A 238 -3.38 -5.06 9.73
CA TRP A 238 -2.32 -4.46 10.53
C TRP A 238 -1.29 -5.53 10.92
N LEU A 239 -0.02 -5.20 10.71
CA LEU A 239 1.12 -6.07 10.98
C LEU A 239 2.09 -5.35 11.92
N THR A 240 2.20 -5.80 13.17
CA THR A 240 3.22 -5.34 14.12
C THR A 240 4.41 -6.30 14.10
N LEU A 241 5.56 -5.80 13.67
CA LEU A 241 6.77 -6.56 13.34
C LEU A 241 7.71 -6.66 14.55
N TYR A 242 7.55 -7.69 15.35
CA TYR A 242 8.47 -8.05 16.43
C TYR A 242 9.70 -8.81 15.92
N SER A 243 9.60 -9.42 14.73
CA SER A 243 10.70 -10.10 14.05
C SER A 243 11.71 -9.14 13.41
N ASP A 244 11.37 -7.85 13.27
CA ASP A 244 12.24 -6.84 12.67
C ASP A 244 13.43 -6.53 13.59
N VAL A 245 14.60 -7.02 13.18
CA VAL A 245 15.86 -6.90 13.92
C VAL A 245 16.36 -5.45 13.96
N GLY A 246 15.94 -4.59 13.02
CA GLY A 246 16.33 -3.18 12.99
C GLY A 246 15.75 -2.36 14.15
N GLY A 247 14.64 -2.82 14.75
CA GLY A 247 13.94 -2.17 15.86
C GLY A 247 14.03 -2.91 17.20
N ALA A 248 14.94 -3.88 17.34
CA ALA A 248 14.98 -4.87 18.43
C ALA A 248 15.11 -4.33 19.87
N THR A 249 15.20 -3.02 20.05
CA THR A 249 15.31 -2.33 21.36
C THR A 249 14.14 -1.39 21.66
N SER A 250 13.19 -1.23 20.73
CA SER A 250 12.07 -0.29 20.90
C SER A 250 10.87 -0.97 21.56
N LEU A 251 10.30 -0.31 22.57
CA LEU A 251 9.12 -0.80 23.31
C LEU A 251 7.90 -0.95 22.39
N TYR A 252 7.78 -0.10 21.37
CA TYR A 252 6.75 -0.13 20.35
C TYR A 252 7.37 -0.52 19.00
N PRO A 253 7.16 -1.76 18.51
CA PRO A 253 7.72 -2.19 17.25
C PRO A 253 7.03 -1.55 16.05
N ARG A 254 7.75 -1.55 14.93
CA ARG A 254 7.25 -1.07 13.65
C ARG A 254 5.93 -1.75 13.30
N THR A 255 4.93 -0.94 12.92
CA THR A 255 3.61 -1.44 12.56
C THR A 255 3.16 -0.89 11.20
N LEU A 256 2.64 -1.78 10.36
CA LEU A 256 2.23 -1.48 8.99
C LEU A 256 0.73 -1.70 8.83
N ARG A 257 0.04 -0.79 8.14
CA ARG A 257 -1.38 -0.94 7.77
C ARG A 257 -1.51 -1.08 6.26
N PHE A 258 -2.16 -2.13 5.79
CA PHE A 258 -2.52 -2.31 4.38
C PHE A 258 -4.04 -2.32 4.22
N SER A 259 -4.53 -1.88 3.06
CA SER A 259 -5.95 -1.96 2.72
C SER A 259 -6.37 -3.37 2.28
N GLU A 260 -7.67 -3.66 2.30
CA GLU A 260 -8.27 -4.91 1.80
C GLU A 260 -7.78 -5.31 0.41
N GLY A 261 -7.69 -4.35 -0.52
CA GLY A 261 -7.23 -4.58 -1.89
C GLY A 261 -5.74 -4.90 -2.04
N SER A 262 -4.97 -4.91 -0.95
CA SER A 262 -3.54 -5.25 -1.00
C SER A 262 -3.31 -6.75 -1.11
N PHE A 263 -2.23 -7.14 -1.78
CA PHE A 263 -1.79 -8.53 -1.82
C PHE A 263 -1.53 -9.07 -0.40
N ILE A 264 -0.96 -8.22 0.47
CA ILE A 264 -0.66 -8.57 1.86
C ILE A 264 -1.93 -8.92 2.64
N TYR A 265 -3.03 -8.21 2.44
CA TYR A 265 -4.32 -8.53 3.07
C TYR A 265 -4.78 -9.94 2.72
N GLY A 266 -4.89 -10.25 1.42
CA GLY A 266 -5.32 -11.56 0.95
C GLY A 266 -4.40 -12.70 1.42
N MET A 267 -3.09 -12.46 1.37
CA MET A 267 -2.07 -13.40 1.84
C MET A 267 -2.22 -13.68 3.34
N GLN A 268 -2.30 -12.63 4.18
CA GLN A 268 -2.41 -12.78 5.63
C GLN A 268 -3.75 -13.39 6.04
N ARG A 269 -4.85 -13.05 5.38
CA ARG A 269 -6.16 -13.67 5.62
C ARG A 269 -6.15 -15.17 5.31
N THR A 270 -5.51 -15.57 4.22
CA THR A 270 -5.33 -16.99 3.83
C THR A 270 -4.42 -17.72 4.82
N GLU A 271 -3.29 -17.11 5.19
CA GLU A 271 -2.35 -17.68 6.17
C GLU A 271 -3.02 -17.90 7.52
N PHE A 272 -3.79 -16.91 7.97
CA PHE A 272 -4.56 -16.97 9.22
C PHE A 272 -5.54 -18.14 9.24
N GLN A 273 -6.31 -18.31 8.15
CA GLN A 273 -7.23 -19.45 8.01
C GLN A 273 -6.48 -20.78 8.02
N ARG A 274 -5.38 -20.90 7.27
CA ARG A 274 -4.55 -22.11 7.22
C ARG A 274 -4.02 -22.50 8.61
N MET A 275 -3.55 -21.53 9.40
CA MET A 275 -3.09 -21.79 10.77
C MET A 275 -4.21 -22.31 11.65
N ARG A 276 -5.40 -21.69 11.58
CA ARG A 276 -6.56 -22.18 12.33
C ARG A 276 -6.98 -23.57 11.92
N ASP A 277 -6.95 -23.89 10.63
CA ASP A 277 -7.44 -25.17 10.09
C ASP A 277 -6.43 -26.30 10.13
N THR A 278 -5.21 -26.03 10.62
CA THR A 278 -4.20 -27.05 10.85
C THR A 278 -4.67 -28.02 11.94
N ARG A 279 -4.48 -29.33 11.74
CA ARG A 279 -4.89 -30.38 12.70
C ARG A 279 -4.26 -30.25 14.09
N ALA A 280 -3.10 -29.59 14.16
CA ALA A 280 -2.40 -29.32 15.41
C ALA A 280 -3.01 -28.15 16.21
N ALA A 281 -3.88 -27.34 15.62
CA ALA A 281 -4.54 -26.25 16.31
C ALA A 281 -5.70 -26.77 17.16
N GLN A 282 -5.70 -26.41 18.45
CA GLN A 282 -6.83 -26.70 19.34
C GLN A 282 -7.84 -25.56 19.25
N LYS A 283 -9.09 -25.89 18.92
CA LYS A 283 -10.15 -24.93 18.68
C LYS A 283 -11.13 -24.91 19.85
N PHE A 284 -11.44 -23.72 20.34
CA PHE A 284 -12.39 -23.47 21.41
C PHE A 284 -13.30 -22.32 21.01
N VAL A 285 -14.49 -22.25 21.61
CA VAL A 285 -15.49 -21.22 21.32
C VAL A 285 -15.99 -20.65 22.63
N ILE A 286 -16.08 -19.33 22.70
CA ILE A 286 -16.77 -18.60 23.76
C ILE A 286 -17.90 -17.81 23.10
N THR A 287 -19.11 -17.97 23.61
CA THR A 287 -20.32 -17.23 23.21
C THR A 287 -20.74 -16.26 24.32
N PRO A 288 -21.63 -15.30 24.04
CA PRO A 288 -22.23 -14.45 25.09
C PRO A 288 -22.76 -15.23 26.29
N ASP A 289 -23.38 -16.39 26.01
CA ASP A 289 -24.04 -17.24 27.00
C ASP A 289 -23.08 -18.14 27.77
N THR A 290 -21.80 -18.18 27.39
CA THR A 290 -20.80 -18.99 28.09
C THR A 290 -20.72 -18.55 29.55
N THR A 291 -21.01 -19.49 30.45
CA THR A 291 -20.99 -19.29 31.89
C THR A 291 -19.56 -19.29 32.43
N ARG A 292 -19.38 -18.79 33.66
CA ARG A 292 -18.08 -18.83 34.33
C ARG A 292 -17.59 -20.26 34.53
N GLN A 293 -18.47 -21.20 34.87
CA GLN A 293 -18.11 -22.60 35.08
C GLN A 293 -17.62 -23.26 33.78
N GLU A 294 -18.32 -23.03 32.67
CA GLU A 294 -17.90 -23.52 31.35
C GLU A 294 -16.56 -22.91 30.94
N PHE A 295 -16.37 -21.61 31.20
CA PHE A 295 -15.10 -20.95 30.93
C PHE A 295 -13.96 -21.52 31.78
N THR A 296 -14.15 -21.77 33.07
CA THR A 296 -13.14 -22.39 33.94
C THR A 296 -12.71 -23.76 33.41
N ALA A 297 -13.66 -24.58 32.95
CA ALA A 297 -13.35 -25.88 32.32
C ALA A 297 -12.61 -25.72 30.98
N LEU A 298 -12.95 -24.71 30.18
CA LEU A 298 -12.25 -24.38 28.94
C LEU A 298 -10.83 -23.87 29.22
N PHE A 299 -10.65 -23.03 30.23
CA PHE A 299 -9.37 -22.51 30.68
C PHE A 299 -8.43 -23.65 31.09
N GLU A 300 -8.92 -24.62 31.87
CA GLU A 300 -8.15 -25.79 32.27
C GLU A 300 -7.75 -26.64 31.05
N LYS A 301 -8.64 -26.82 30.08
CA LYS A 301 -8.31 -27.55 28.83
C LYS A 301 -7.21 -26.86 28.02
N ILE A 302 -7.20 -25.52 27.98
CA ILE A 302 -6.18 -24.74 27.25
C ILE A 302 -4.85 -24.72 28.01
N THR A 303 -4.89 -24.39 29.30
CA THR A 303 -3.69 -24.14 30.10
C THR A 303 -3.12 -25.39 30.77
N GLY A 304 -3.90 -26.45 30.89
CA GLY A 304 -3.57 -27.64 31.68
C GLY A 304 -3.62 -27.41 33.19
N THR A 305 -4.06 -26.23 33.65
CA THR A 305 -4.08 -25.86 35.06
C THR A 305 -5.51 -25.48 35.48
N PRO A 306 -6.04 -26.03 36.59
CA PRO A 306 -7.36 -25.66 37.07
C PRO A 306 -7.39 -24.21 37.55
N LEU A 307 -8.49 -23.52 37.30
CA LEU A 307 -8.68 -22.12 37.70
C LEU A 307 -9.68 -22.04 38.86
N SER A 308 -9.20 -21.69 40.04
CA SER A 308 -10.06 -21.41 41.21
C SER A 308 -10.77 -20.05 41.06
N ASP A 309 -11.82 -19.82 41.85
CA ASP A 309 -12.52 -18.54 41.86
C ASP A 309 -11.60 -17.37 42.26
N GLU A 310 -10.73 -17.59 43.25
CA GLU A 310 -9.70 -16.62 43.64
C GLU A 310 -8.69 -16.36 42.51
N GLY A 311 -8.28 -17.42 41.80
CA GLY A 311 -7.40 -17.31 40.64
C GLY A 311 -8.04 -16.51 39.51
N PHE A 312 -9.31 -16.77 39.21
CA PHE A 312 -10.08 -16.00 38.24
C PHE A 312 -10.13 -14.52 38.63
N ALA A 313 -10.50 -14.20 39.87
CA ALA A 313 -10.53 -12.82 40.36
C ALA A 313 -9.15 -12.15 40.34
N GLY A 314 -8.07 -12.92 40.56
CA GLY A 314 -6.69 -12.47 40.39
C GLY A 314 -6.38 -12.06 38.96
N LEU A 315 -6.67 -12.94 37.99
CA LEU A 315 -6.45 -12.69 36.57
C LEU A 315 -7.35 -11.56 36.03
N GLU A 316 -8.59 -11.47 36.49
CA GLU A 316 -9.52 -10.38 36.16
C GLU A 316 -8.97 -9.02 36.60
N ARG A 317 -8.45 -8.91 37.83
CA ARG A 317 -7.80 -7.68 38.31
C ARG A 317 -6.56 -7.31 37.49
N GLN A 318 -5.73 -8.29 37.16
CA GLN A 318 -4.55 -8.07 36.31
C GLN A 318 -4.95 -7.61 34.90
N PHE A 319 -6.00 -8.20 34.33
CA PHE A 319 -6.54 -7.77 33.05
C PHE A 319 -7.08 -6.34 33.09
N HIS A 320 -7.81 -5.96 34.15
CA HIS A 320 -8.29 -4.59 34.32
C HIS A 320 -7.14 -3.58 34.44
N ALA A 321 -6.11 -3.90 35.22
CA ALA A 321 -4.91 -3.06 35.31
C ALA A 321 -4.23 -2.88 33.95
N PHE A 322 -4.06 -3.97 33.19
CA PHE A 322 -3.54 -3.90 31.83
C PHE A 322 -4.42 -3.03 30.92
N ARG A 323 -5.75 -3.16 31.01
CA ARG A 323 -6.68 -2.37 30.21
C ARG A 323 -6.57 -0.89 30.52
N GLU A 324 -6.45 -0.51 31.80
CA GLU A 324 -6.26 0.89 32.22
C GLU A 324 -4.95 1.47 31.68
N GLU A 325 -3.85 0.70 31.78
CA GLU A 325 -2.55 1.08 31.20
C GLU A 325 -2.64 1.23 29.68
N PHE A 326 -3.24 0.25 29.00
CA PHE A 326 -3.45 0.28 27.55
C PHE A 326 -4.25 1.50 27.13
N THR A 327 -5.36 1.80 27.82
CA THR A 327 -6.24 2.94 27.53
C THR A 327 -5.49 4.27 27.68
N ARG A 328 -4.70 4.41 28.76
CA ARG A 328 -3.88 5.59 29.03
C ARG A 328 -2.78 5.77 27.98
N ALA A 329 -2.04 4.71 27.66
CA ALA A 329 -0.96 4.76 26.67
C ALA A 329 -1.49 5.01 25.25
N ALA A 330 -2.70 4.55 24.96
CA ALA A 330 -3.35 4.72 23.67
C ALA A 330 -3.99 6.12 23.48
N GLY A 331 -4.04 6.96 24.52
CA GLY A 331 -4.74 8.24 24.48
C GLY A 331 -6.23 8.10 24.18
N LEU A 332 -6.82 6.95 24.50
CA LEU A 332 -8.24 6.67 24.30
C LEU A 332 -8.95 7.14 25.57
N GLU A 333 -9.60 8.31 25.55
CA GLU A 333 -10.45 8.72 26.67
C GLU A 333 -11.63 7.76 26.83
N SER A 334 -11.90 7.37 28.09
CA SER A 334 -12.94 6.40 28.49
C SER A 334 -14.35 6.97 28.40
#